data_AF-A0A7S3WCY9-F1
#
_entry.id   AF-A0A7S3WCY9-F1
#
_cell.length_a   1.000
_cell.length_b   1.000
_cell.length_c   1.000
_cell.angle_alpha   90.00
_cell.angle_beta   90.00
_cell.angle_gamma   90.00
#
_symmetry.space_group_name_H-M   'P 1'
#
loop_
_entity.id
_entity.type
_entity.pdbx_description
1 polymer ?
#
loop_
_entity_poly.entity_id
_entity_poly.type
_entity_poly.pdbx_seq_one_letter_code
_entity_poly.pdbx_strand_id
1 'polypeptide(L)'
;QASSTLARLALPLSPSCELAHIDRAQSMRLAALLVGMLAARTRALHLVHMSRRPGSRLLGPAASLRAGMPGASAGCASAAARREAPALSSSEGISGLRVLNTLTGQLEPFVPIDPDRVKWYTCGPTVYDAAHLGHARNYMGFDIVRRVLCDYFGLAVMFVMNITDIDDKIILRTHRNHLEAMAALVAAAAAEAAEAAGAAALREAVE
;
A
#
# COMPACT_ATOMS: atom_id res chain seq x y z
N GLN A 1 52.39 34.41 11.30
CA GLN A 1 51.74 35.27 10.29
C GLN A 1 50.80 34.39 9.46
N ALA A 2 49.76 34.96 8.82
CA ALA A 2 48.70 34.25 8.07
C ALA A 2 49.25 33.53 6.80
N SER A 3 48.53 32.69 6.03
CA SER A 3 47.11 32.32 5.84
C SER A 3 47.05 30.83 5.35
N SER A 4 45.98 30.04 5.43
CA SER A 4 44.73 30.09 4.63
C SER A 4 44.96 29.99 3.09
N THR A 5 44.22 29.19 2.28
CA THR A 5 43.04 28.34 2.57
C THR A 5 42.72 27.32 1.43
N LEU A 6 42.06 26.19 1.76
CA LEU A 6 41.36 25.19 0.90
C LEU A 6 42.10 24.40 -0.22
N ALA A 7 42.15 23.08 -0.07
CA ALA A 7 42.48 22.13 -1.12
C ALA A 7 41.23 21.68 -1.92
N ARG A 8 41.41 21.46 -3.24
CA ARG A 8 40.43 20.80 -4.11
C ARG A 8 40.30 19.31 -3.77
N LEU A 9 39.07 18.77 -3.74
CA LEU A 9 38.67 17.68 -4.63
C LEU A 9 37.14 17.55 -4.66
N ALA A 10 36.52 17.96 -5.78
CA ALA A 10 35.11 17.67 -6.04
C ALA A 10 35.01 16.40 -6.90
N LEU A 11 34.35 15.37 -6.38
CA LEU A 11 33.96 14.18 -7.14
C LEU A 11 32.60 14.42 -7.80
N PRO A 12 32.47 14.38 -9.14
CA PRO A 12 31.17 14.28 -9.78
C PRO A 12 30.66 12.84 -9.69
N LEU A 13 29.49 12.65 -9.07
CA LEU A 13 28.77 11.37 -9.07
C LEU A 13 28.26 11.06 -10.49
N SER A 14 28.38 9.80 -10.90
CA SER A 14 27.93 9.32 -12.20
C SER A 14 26.41 9.09 -12.26
N PRO A 15 25.72 9.53 -13.31
CA PRO A 15 24.31 9.19 -13.53
C PRO A 15 24.20 7.86 -14.29
N SER A 16 24.08 6.75 -13.57
CA SER A 16 23.67 5.46 -14.14
C SER A 16 22.15 5.32 -14.11
N CYS A 17 21.47 5.98 -15.05
CA CYS A 17 20.07 5.73 -15.39
C CYS A 17 19.81 6.05 -16.86
N GLU A 18 20.03 5.07 -17.73
CA GLU A 18 19.42 5.06 -19.05
C GLU A 18 17.90 4.95 -18.91
N LEU A 19 17.21 6.09 -18.96
CA LEU A 19 15.82 6.14 -19.38
C LEU A 19 15.71 7.14 -20.54
N ALA A 20 15.15 6.64 -21.64
CA ALA A 20 15.20 7.24 -22.97
C ALA A 20 15.09 8.77 -23.04
N HIS A 21 15.90 9.37 -23.92
CA HIS A 21 15.74 10.73 -24.43
C HIS A 21 14.33 10.92 -25.03
N ILE A 22 13.38 11.36 -24.21
CA ILE A 22 12.16 12.02 -24.69
C ILE A 22 12.52 13.50 -24.84
N ASP A 23 12.60 13.94 -26.09
CA ASP A 23 12.85 15.34 -26.44
C ASP A 23 11.84 16.26 -25.72
N ARG A 24 12.28 17.39 -25.17
CA ARG A 24 11.39 18.42 -24.59
C ARG A 24 10.34 18.88 -25.61
N ALA A 25 10.62 18.82 -26.91
CA ALA A 25 9.63 19.07 -27.95
C ALA A 25 8.52 18.01 -28.04
N GLN A 26 8.82 16.74 -27.72
CA GLN A 26 7.83 15.65 -27.71
C GLN A 26 6.95 15.69 -26.46
N SER A 27 7.52 15.96 -25.27
CA SER A 27 6.74 16.04 -24.03
C SER A 27 5.73 17.19 -24.05
N MET A 28 6.08 18.35 -24.60
CA MET A 28 5.14 19.47 -24.78
C MET A 28 4.02 19.16 -25.78
N ARG A 29 4.31 18.43 -26.87
CA ARG A 29 3.26 17.99 -27.82
C ARG A 29 2.30 16.98 -27.19
N LEU A 30 2.81 16.05 -26.37
CA LEU A 30 1.97 15.07 -25.68
C LEU A 30 1.07 15.72 -24.62
N ALA A 31 1.59 16.71 -23.88
CA ALA A 31 0.83 17.51 -22.93
C ALA A 31 -0.31 18.30 -23.61
N ALA A 32 -0.01 18.96 -24.74
CA ALA A 32 -1.03 19.69 -25.52
C ALA A 32 -2.15 18.77 -26.05
N LEU A 33 -1.80 17.57 -26.53
CA LEU A 33 -2.78 16.56 -26.95
C LEU A 33 -3.67 16.07 -25.79
N LEU A 34 -3.10 15.86 -24.60
CA LEU A 34 -3.86 15.45 -23.42
C LEU A 34 -4.84 16.54 -22.95
N VAL A 35 -4.41 17.81 -22.92
CA VAL A 35 -5.30 18.94 -22.59
C VAL A 35 -6.43 19.07 -23.62
N GLY A 36 -6.13 18.90 -24.91
CA GLY A 36 -7.14 18.90 -25.98
C GLY A 36 -8.18 17.77 -25.83
N MET A 37 -7.75 16.56 -25.50
CA MET A 37 -8.67 15.42 -25.27
C MET A 37 -9.54 15.60 -24.02
N LEU A 38 -9.02 16.25 -22.96
CA LEU A 38 -9.82 16.57 -21.77
C LEU A 38 -10.91 17.60 -22.08
N ALA A 39 -10.58 18.66 -22.84
CA ALA A 39 -11.53 19.68 -23.27
C ALA A 39 -12.62 19.16 -24.22
N ALA A 40 -12.34 18.12 -25.02
CA ALA A 40 -13.34 17.45 -25.84
C ALA A 40 -14.34 16.63 -25.00
N ARG A 41 -13.88 15.98 -23.91
CA ARG A 41 -14.73 15.17 -23.03
C ARG A 41 -15.74 15.98 -22.22
N THR A 42 -15.40 17.20 -21.78
CA THR A 42 -16.32 18.07 -21.03
C THR A 42 -17.50 18.55 -21.88
N ARG A 43 -17.32 18.76 -23.20
CA ARG A 43 -18.42 19.06 -24.12
C ARG A 43 -19.39 17.89 -24.33
N ALA A 44 -18.89 16.65 -24.34
CA ALA A 44 -19.73 15.46 -24.54
C ALA A 44 -20.69 15.20 -23.33
N LEU A 45 -20.21 15.42 -22.10
CA LEU A 45 -21.02 15.22 -20.89
C LEU A 45 -22.19 16.21 -20.77
N HIS A 46 -22.02 17.44 -21.26
CA HIS A 46 -23.04 18.49 -21.16
C HIS A 46 -24.27 18.24 -22.05
N LEU A 47 -24.15 17.37 -23.06
CA LEU A 47 -25.23 17.01 -24.00
C LEU A 47 -26.09 15.83 -23.50
N VAL A 48 -25.56 15.00 -22.60
CA VAL A 48 -26.27 13.80 -22.08
C VAL A 48 -27.20 14.15 -20.91
N HIS A 49 -26.95 15.25 -20.19
CA HIS A 49 -27.73 15.62 -19.00
C HIS A 49 -29.12 16.24 -19.30
N MET A 50 -29.37 16.68 -20.54
CA MET A 50 -30.59 17.40 -20.94
C MET A 50 -31.78 16.52 -21.37
N SER A 51 -31.63 15.19 -21.48
CA SER A 51 -32.64 14.31 -22.11
C SER A 51 -33.55 13.50 -21.16
N ARG A 52 -33.35 13.57 -19.84
CA ARG A 52 -34.14 12.78 -18.86
C ARG A 52 -35.16 13.64 -18.10
N ARG A 53 -36.40 13.68 -18.62
CA ARG A 53 -37.56 14.22 -17.91
C ARG A 53 -37.94 13.34 -16.70
N PRO A 54 -38.35 13.92 -15.56
CA PRO A 54 -38.85 13.15 -14.43
C PRO A 54 -40.35 12.86 -14.55
N GLY A 55 -40.76 11.63 -14.22
CA GLY A 55 -42.13 11.33 -13.79
C GLY A 55 -42.91 10.33 -14.64
N SER A 56 -43.08 9.11 -14.11
CA SER A 56 -44.42 8.60 -13.76
C SER A 56 -44.31 7.39 -12.83
N ARG A 57 -45.31 7.24 -11.96
CA ARG A 57 -45.39 6.20 -10.92
C ARG A 57 -45.80 4.86 -11.53
N LEU A 58 -45.41 3.76 -10.88
CA LEU A 58 -46.30 2.61 -10.67
C LEU A 58 -45.93 1.97 -9.32
N LEU A 59 -46.87 1.97 -8.37
CA LEU A 59 -46.78 1.17 -7.14
C LEU A 59 -47.34 -0.23 -7.42
N GLY A 60 -46.71 -1.25 -6.86
CA GLY A 60 -47.20 -2.62 -6.73
C GLY A 60 -46.73 -3.22 -5.39
N PRO A 61 -47.51 -4.07 -4.70
CA PRO A 61 -47.38 -4.21 -3.25
C PRO A 61 -46.48 -5.35 -2.74
N ALA A 62 -45.92 -5.09 -1.56
CA ALA A 62 -45.61 -5.99 -0.44
C ALA A 62 -45.22 -7.47 -0.69
N ALA A 63 -43.98 -7.81 -0.31
CA ALA A 63 -43.65 -9.11 0.28
C ALA A 63 -42.68 -8.92 1.46
N SER A 64 -43.18 -9.12 2.68
CA SER A 64 -42.35 -9.17 3.89
C SER A 64 -41.66 -10.52 3.97
N LEU A 65 -40.32 -10.53 3.97
CA LEU A 65 -39.53 -11.74 4.24
C LEU A 65 -38.40 -11.40 5.21
N ARG A 66 -38.64 -11.71 6.49
CA ARG A 66 -37.58 -11.81 7.50
C ARG A 66 -36.70 -13.02 7.17
N ALA A 67 -35.46 -12.75 6.78
CA ALA A 67 -34.30 -13.59 7.09
C ALA A 67 -33.26 -12.62 7.70
N GLY A 68 -32.73 -12.84 8.90
CA GLY A 68 -32.15 -14.12 9.32
C GLY A 68 -30.71 -14.12 8.84
N MET A 69 -29.86 -13.31 9.48
CA MET A 69 -28.44 -13.14 9.16
C MET A 69 -27.60 -14.13 9.96
N PRO A 70 -27.05 -15.21 9.36
CA PRO A 70 -25.95 -15.94 9.96
C PRO A 70 -24.65 -15.20 9.67
N GLY A 71 -24.03 -14.62 10.71
CA GLY A 71 -22.63 -14.23 10.64
C GLY A 71 -21.76 -15.47 10.56
N ALA A 72 -21.27 -15.80 9.37
CA ALA A 72 -20.35 -16.92 9.15
C ALA A 72 -19.13 -16.44 8.36
N SER A 73 -17.95 -16.55 8.98
CA SER A 73 -16.67 -16.21 8.37
C SER A 73 -16.34 -17.20 7.23
N ALA A 74 -16.54 -16.77 5.99
CA ALA A 74 -16.09 -17.53 4.82
C ALA A 74 -14.57 -17.43 4.66
N GLY A 75 -13.85 -18.48 5.02
CA GLY A 75 -12.40 -18.60 4.84
C GLY A 75 -11.97 -20.07 4.78
N CYS A 76 -11.29 -20.45 3.69
CA CYS A 76 -10.67 -21.76 3.43
C CYS A 76 -11.49 -23.02 3.81
N ALA A 77 -12.59 -23.25 3.09
CA ALA A 77 -13.23 -24.57 2.98
C ALA A 77 -13.22 -25.05 1.50
N SER A 78 -12.03 -25.20 0.91
CA SER A 78 -11.89 -25.86 -0.40
C SER A 78 -11.77 -27.36 -0.23
N ALA A 79 -12.67 -28.12 -0.86
CA ALA A 79 -12.68 -29.58 -0.85
C ALA A 79 -11.51 -30.16 -1.68
N ALA A 80 -10.29 -30.13 -1.12
CA ALA A 80 -9.20 -31.00 -1.57
C ALA A 80 -9.44 -32.43 -1.05
N ALA A 81 -9.11 -33.43 -1.86
CA ALA A 81 -9.36 -34.83 -1.54
C ALA A 81 -8.73 -35.22 -0.19
N ARG A 82 -9.53 -35.84 0.69
CA ARG A 82 -9.10 -36.31 2.01
C ARG A 82 -7.99 -37.36 1.88
N ARG A 83 -6.74 -36.90 1.90
CA ARG A 83 -5.66 -37.65 2.56
C ARG A 83 -6.00 -37.68 4.04
N GLU A 84 -5.78 -38.83 4.65
CA GLU A 84 -6.07 -39.05 6.07
C GLU A 84 -5.19 -38.11 6.90
N ALA A 85 -5.83 -37.18 7.61
CA ALA A 85 -5.10 -36.16 8.38
C ALA A 85 -4.31 -36.85 9.49
N PRO A 86 -3.04 -36.47 9.73
CA PRO A 86 -2.21 -37.12 10.74
C PRO A 86 -2.85 -37.02 12.11
N ALA A 87 -3.00 -38.16 12.78
CA ALA A 87 -3.72 -38.25 14.05
C ALA A 87 -3.11 -37.33 15.11
N LEU A 88 -3.96 -36.52 15.75
CA LEU A 88 -3.65 -35.75 16.94
C LEU A 88 -3.59 -36.71 18.14
N SER A 89 -2.40 -36.98 18.67
CA SER A 89 -2.27 -37.53 20.03
C SER A 89 -2.08 -36.37 21.02
N SER A 90 -2.78 -36.43 22.15
CA SER A 90 -2.88 -35.32 23.11
C SER A 90 -1.59 -35.03 23.90
N SER A 91 -0.52 -35.81 23.69
CA SER A 91 0.76 -35.68 24.39
C SER A 91 2.00 -35.68 23.50
N GLU A 92 1.95 -36.19 22.26
CA GLU A 92 3.14 -36.30 21.38
C GLU A 92 3.12 -35.27 20.23
N GLY A 93 2.02 -34.53 20.08
CA GLY A 93 1.86 -33.51 19.06
C GLY A 93 1.42 -34.07 17.71
N ILE A 94 1.47 -33.23 16.69
CA ILE A 94 1.04 -33.61 15.33
C ILE A 94 2.14 -34.42 14.66
N SER A 95 1.82 -35.67 14.30
CA SER A 95 2.77 -36.59 13.67
C SER A 95 3.39 -35.98 12.41
N GLY A 96 4.73 -35.95 12.38
CA GLY A 96 5.53 -35.37 11.29
C GLY A 96 5.71 -33.85 11.33
N LEU A 97 5.06 -33.12 12.23
CA LEU A 97 5.21 -31.66 12.35
C LEU A 97 6.13 -31.28 13.51
N ARG A 98 7.30 -30.74 13.19
CA ARG A 98 8.22 -30.12 14.16
C ARG A 98 8.50 -28.66 13.79
N VAL A 99 8.60 -27.80 14.79
CA VAL A 99 8.85 -26.36 14.63
C VAL A 99 10.12 -25.97 15.38
N LEU A 100 10.96 -25.13 14.76
CA LEU A 100 12.14 -24.59 15.42
C LEU A 100 11.71 -23.55 16.46
N ASN A 101 11.84 -23.91 17.73
CA ASN A 101 11.52 -23.02 18.84
C ASN A 101 12.71 -22.08 19.10
N THR A 102 12.55 -20.78 18.85
CA THR A 102 13.62 -19.79 19.06
C THR A 102 13.99 -19.60 20.54
N LEU A 103 13.10 -19.96 21.48
CA LEU A 103 13.38 -19.85 22.92
C LEU A 103 14.37 -20.92 23.41
N THR A 104 14.30 -22.13 22.86
CA THR A 104 15.17 -23.27 23.23
C THR A 104 16.29 -23.53 22.22
N GLY A 105 16.14 -22.98 21.00
CA GLY A 105 17.02 -23.25 19.86
C GLY A 105 16.85 -24.65 19.25
N GLN A 106 15.83 -25.42 19.68
CA GLN A 106 15.64 -26.81 19.29
C GLN A 106 14.42 -27.01 18.37
N LEU A 107 14.43 -28.12 17.63
CA LEU A 107 13.37 -28.49 16.68
C LEU A 107 12.37 -29.44 17.35
N GLU A 108 11.35 -28.86 17.96
CA GLU A 108 10.40 -29.48 18.89
C GLU A 108 9.12 -29.96 18.18
N PRO A 109 8.43 -31.03 18.67
CA PRO A 109 7.13 -31.45 18.14
C PRO A 109 6.08 -30.36 18.36
N PHE A 110 5.23 -30.11 17.36
CA PHE A 110 4.18 -29.10 17.49
C PHE A 110 2.95 -29.68 18.21
N VAL A 111 2.72 -29.20 19.44
CA VAL A 111 1.54 -29.51 20.25
C VAL A 111 0.67 -28.26 20.35
N PRO A 112 -0.54 -28.22 19.76
CA PRO A 112 -1.44 -27.08 19.91
C PRO A 112 -2.05 -27.04 21.32
N ILE A 113 -2.26 -25.84 21.87
CA ILE A 113 -2.91 -25.63 23.18
C ILE A 113 -4.38 -26.10 23.17
N ASP A 114 -5.03 -26.00 22.01
CA ASP A 114 -6.43 -26.29 21.77
C ASP A 114 -6.47 -27.27 20.58
N PRO A 115 -6.93 -28.52 20.75
CA PRO A 115 -6.78 -29.57 19.73
C PRO A 115 -7.55 -29.26 18.44
N ASP A 116 -8.64 -28.50 18.54
CA ASP A 116 -9.49 -28.17 17.40
C ASP A 116 -9.00 -26.94 16.62
N ARG A 117 -8.11 -26.12 17.21
CA ARG A 117 -7.69 -24.84 16.59
C ARG A 117 -6.31 -24.33 17.01
N VAL A 118 -5.51 -23.95 16.02
CA VAL A 118 -4.23 -23.25 16.22
C VAL A 118 -4.47 -21.75 16.30
N LYS A 119 -4.01 -21.10 17.37
CA LYS A 119 -3.99 -19.63 17.51
C LYS A 119 -2.59 -19.15 17.18
N TRP A 120 -2.43 -18.31 16.16
CA TRP A 120 -1.11 -17.86 15.69
C TRP A 120 -1.08 -16.34 15.51
N TYR A 121 -0.16 -15.68 16.22
CA TYR A 121 0.13 -14.25 16.08
C TYR A 121 1.41 -14.00 15.25
N THR A 122 1.45 -12.91 14.50
CA THR A 122 2.64 -12.44 13.77
C THR A 122 2.73 -10.91 13.80
N CYS A 123 3.94 -10.39 13.93
CA CYS A 123 4.18 -8.94 13.84
C CYS A 123 3.99 -8.46 12.40
N GLY A 124 3.07 -7.50 12.20
CA GLY A 124 2.83 -6.85 10.92
C GLY A 124 3.69 -5.60 10.70
N PRO A 125 3.35 -4.79 9.69
CA PRO A 125 4.17 -3.65 9.26
C PRO A 125 3.98 -2.41 10.14
N THR A 126 5.05 -1.62 10.28
CA THR A 126 4.97 -0.21 10.66
C THR A 126 4.71 0.63 9.42
N VAL A 127 3.58 1.33 9.34
CA VAL A 127 3.09 1.98 8.11
C VAL A 127 3.69 3.35 7.84
N TYR A 128 5.02 3.48 7.94
CA TYR A 128 5.73 4.75 7.72
C TYR A 128 6.17 4.99 6.25
N ASP A 129 6.25 3.95 5.43
CA ASP A 129 6.63 4.04 4.02
C ASP A 129 6.09 2.85 3.20
N ALA A 130 6.32 2.86 1.88
CA ALA A 130 5.90 1.79 0.99
C ALA A 130 6.59 0.44 1.29
N ALA A 131 5.85 -0.66 1.16
CA ALA A 131 6.34 -2.00 1.44
C ALA A 131 7.40 -2.46 0.41
N HIS A 132 8.65 -2.63 0.86
CA HIS A 132 9.73 -3.22 0.08
C HIS A 132 9.74 -4.76 0.12
N LEU A 133 10.55 -5.40 -0.73
CA LEU A 133 10.66 -6.86 -0.90
C LEU A 133 10.94 -7.65 0.38
N GLY A 134 11.51 -7.03 1.42
CA GLY A 134 11.74 -7.66 2.72
C GLY A 134 10.43 -8.01 3.44
N HIS A 135 9.44 -7.11 3.41
CA HIS A 135 8.09 -7.39 3.89
C HIS A 135 7.44 -8.51 3.09
N ALA A 136 7.56 -8.46 1.77
CA ALA A 136 6.98 -9.46 0.87
C ALA A 136 7.52 -10.87 1.15
N ARG A 137 8.84 -11.03 1.35
CA ARG A 137 9.45 -12.31 1.76
C ARG A 137 8.84 -12.85 3.05
N ASN A 138 8.67 -11.99 4.06
CA ASN A 138 8.17 -12.40 5.37
C ASN A 138 6.72 -12.89 5.29
N TYR A 139 5.84 -12.09 4.65
CA TYR A 139 4.42 -12.44 4.54
C TYR A 139 4.16 -13.63 3.62
N MET A 140 4.94 -13.80 2.53
CA MET A 140 4.88 -15.02 1.72
C MET A 140 5.31 -16.26 2.51
N GLY A 141 6.37 -16.15 3.33
CA GLY A 141 6.81 -17.26 4.18
C GLY A 141 5.71 -17.72 5.15
N PHE A 142 5.03 -16.78 5.80
CA PHE A 142 3.92 -17.10 6.71
C PHE A 142 2.67 -17.60 5.98
N ASP A 143 2.31 -17.09 4.80
CA ASP A 143 1.18 -17.63 4.04
C ASP A 143 1.45 -19.07 3.55
N ILE A 144 2.68 -19.39 3.15
CA ILE A 144 3.09 -20.76 2.81
C ILE A 144 2.94 -21.69 4.02
N VAL A 145 3.46 -21.30 5.19
CA VAL A 145 3.33 -22.10 6.42
C VAL A 145 1.86 -22.26 6.80
N ARG A 146 1.05 -21.20 6.72
CA ARG A 146 -0.40 -21.25 7.00
C ARG A 146 -1.12 -22.23 6.08
N ARG A 147 -0.83 -22.21 4.78
CA ARG A 147 -1.38 -23.16 3.80
C ARG A 147 -0.95 -24.59 4.10
N VAL A 148 0.31 -24.84 4.47
CA VAL A 148 0.76 -26.19 4.86
C VAL A 148 -0.01 -26.68 6.11
N LEU A 149 -0.19 -25.84 7.13
CA LEU A 149 -0.95 -26.20 8.33
C LEU A 149 -2.43 -26.47 8.03
N CYS A 150 -3.08 -25.65 7.19
CA CYS A 150 -4.48 -25.84 6.81
C CYS A 150 -4.69 -26.99 5.82
N ASP A 151 -3.97 -27.01 4.71
CA ASP A 151 -4.27 -27.84 3.54
C ASP A 151 -3.62 -29.23 3.61
N TYR A 152 -2.46 -29.37 4.30
CA TYR A 152 -1.76 -30.64 4.46
C TYR A 152 -2.01 -31.30 5.82
N PHE A 153 -1.96 -30.51 6.91
CA PHE A 153 -2.22 -31.03 8.27
C PHE A 153 -3.69 -30.94 8.70
N GLY A 154 -4.56 -30.27 7.95
CA GLY A 154 -6.00 -30.18 8.23
C GLY A 154 -6.39 -29.26 9.39
N LEU A 155 -5.50 -28.36 9.83
CA LEU A 155 -5.67 -27.58 11.05
C LEU A 155 -6.47 -26.29 10.82
N ALA A 156 -7.41 -26.02 11.72
CA ALA A 156 -8.12 -24.75 11.77
C ALA A 156 -7.20 -23.66 12.39
N VAL A 157 -6.52 -22.89 11.54
CA VAL A 157 -5.60 -21.83 11.96
C VAL A 157 -6.32 -20.48 12.08
N MET A 158 -6.42 -19.95 13.29
CA MET A 158 -6.75 -18.55 13.53
C MET A 158 -5.47 -17.71 13.51
N PHE A 159 -5.18 -17.13 12.35
CA PHE A 159 -4.04 -16.24 12.13
C PHE A 159 -4.40 -14.77 12.42
N VAL A 160 -3.58 -14.10 13.22
CA VAL A 160 -3.73 -12.69 13.59
C VAL A 160 -2.42 -11.95 13.33
N MET A 161 -2.50 -10.80 12.67
CA MET A 161 -1.38 -9.90 12.42
C MET A 161 -1.78 -8.49 12.82
N ASN A 162 -0.93 -7.79 13.59
CA ASN A 162 -1.17 -6.39 13.94
C ASN A 162 -0.80 -5.44 12.79
N ILE A 163 -1.15 -4.17 12.93
CA ILE A 163 -0.57 -3.07 12.14
C ILE A 163 -0.02 -2.08 13.17
N THR A 164 1.19 -1.57 12.96
CA THR A 164 1.76 -0.53 13.83
C THR A 164 1.53 0.82 13.16
N ASP A 165 0.47 1.51 13.59
CA ASP A 165 0.02 2.83 13.14
C ASP A 165 0.62 3.99 13.95
N ILE A 166 1.15 3.69 15.15
CA ILE A 166 1.88 4.64 16.01
C ILE A 166 3.30 4.11 16.27
N ASP A 167 4.31 4.84 15.78
CA ASP A 167 5.74 4.55 15.92
C ASP A 167 6.53 5.85 15.69
N ASP A 168 7.69 6.02 16.33
CA ASP A 168 8.55 7.19 16.17
C ASP A 168 8.91 7.47 14.70
N LYS A 169 9.05 6.42 13.88
CA LYS A 169 9.32 6.54 12.44
C LYS A 169 8.16 7.20 11.69
N ILE A 170 6.92 6.94 12.10
CA ILE A 170 5.72 7.54 11.49
C ILE A 170 5.67 9.03 11.83
N ILE A 171 5.94 9.38 13.10
CA ILE A 171 5.99 10.76 13.59
C ILE A 171 7.07 11.55 12.83
N LEU A 172 8.31 11.05 12.82
CA LEU A 172 9.44 11.69 12.13
C LEU A 172 9.21 11.83 10.62
N ARG A 173 8.64 10.80 9.96
CA ARG A 173 8.28 10.87 8.53
C ARG A 173 7.22 11.93 8.26
N THR A 174 6.22 12.03 9.14
CA THR A 174 5.14 13.02 9.02
C THR A 174 5.67 14.43 9.16
N HIS A 175 6.50 14.69 10.17
CA HIS A 175 7.15 16.00 10.34
C HIS A 175 8.02 16.38 9.14
N ARG A 176 8.83 15.45 8.61
CA ARG A 176 9.64 15.70 7.39
C ARG A 176 8.75 16.05 6.20
N ASN A 177 7.76 15.22 5.89
CA ASN A 177 6.87 15.41 4.75
C ASN A 177 6.09 16.75 4.86
N HIS A 178 5.71 17.15 6.08
CA HIS A 178 5.06 18.44 6.33
C HIS A 178 5.98 19.63 6.04
N LEU A 179 7.24 19.59 6.51
CA LEU A 179 8.24 20.62 6.23
C LEU A 179 8.58 20.71 4.74
N GLU A 180 8.72 19.58 4.06
CA GLU A 180 8.92 19.50 2.61
C GLU A 180 7.75 20.13 1.84
N ALA A 181 6.50 19.84 2.25
CA ALA A 181 5.30 20.44 1.66
C ALA A 181 5.20 21.96 1.90
N MET A 182 5.51 22.43 3.12
CA MET A 182 5.52 23.87 3.42
C MET A 182 6.61 24.60 2.63
N ALA A 183 7.81 24.03 2.52
CA ALA A 183 8.89 24.60 1.73
C ALA A 183 8.52 24.69 0.24
N ALA A 184 7.86 23.67 -0.32
CA ALA A 184 7.36 23.69 -1.69
C ALA A 184 6.30 24.78 -1.93
N LEU A 185 5.36 24.97 -0.99
CA LEU A 185 4.35 26.03 -1.07
C LEU A 185 4.98 27.43 -1.00
N VAL A 186 5.94 27.65 -0.09
CA VAL A 186 6.67 28.92 0.00
C VAL A 186 7.50 29.19 -1.25
N ALA A 187 8.18 28.17 -1.81
CA ALA A 187 8.94 28.29 -3.05
C ALA A 187 8.05 28.65 -4.24
N ALA A 188 6.84 28.05 -4.34
CA ALA A 188 5.87 28.38 -5.38
C ALA A 188 5.37 29.84 -5.24
N ALA A 189 4.95 30.24 -4.04
CA ALA A 189 4.51 31.62 -3.79
C ALA A 189 5.63 32.66 -4.03
N ALA A 190 6.88 32.33 -3.70
CA ALA A 190 8.04 33.18 -3.98
C ALA A 190 8.34 33.30 -5.49
N ALA A 191 8.13 32.23 -6.26
CA ALA A 191 8.28 32.26 -7.72
C ALA A 191 7.20 33.14 -8.38
N GLU A 192 5.93 33.01 -7.98
CA GLU A 192 4.84 33.89 -8.45
C GLU A 192 5.11 35.36 -8.12
N ALA A 193 5.58 35.65 -6.90
CA ALA A 193 5.94 37.02 -6.49
C ALA A 193 7.12 37.59 -7.30
N ALA A 194 8.12 36.77 -7.64
CA ALA A 194 9.26 37.19 -8.45
C ALA A 194 8.87 37.48 -9.91
N GLU A 195 7.99 36.67 -10.50
CA GLU A 195 7.46 36.90 -11.85
C GLU A 195 6.60 38.18 -11.90
N ALA A 196 5.74 38.39 -10.90
CA ALA A 196 4.96 39.63 -10.77
C ALA A 196 5.85 40.89 -10.61
N ALA A 197 6.93 40.81 -9.83
CA ALA A 197 7.88 41.91 -9.68
C ALA A 197 8.64 42.21 -10.98
N GLY A 198 9.07 41.17 -11.71
CA GLY A 198 9.71 41.33 -13.03
C GLY A 198 8.76 41.95 -14.07
N ALA A 199 7.49 41.55 -14.07
CA ALA A 199 6.47 42.12 -14.95
C ALA A 199 6.12 43.59 -14.60
N ALA A 200 6.22 43.98 -13.33
CA ALA A 200 6.07 45.37 -12.91
C ALA A 200 7.25 46.23 -13.36
N ALA A 201 8.49 45.79 -13.11
CA ALA A 201 9.70 46.50 -13.50
C ALA A 201 9.83 46.70 -15.02
N LEU A 202 9.36 45.74 -15.83
CA LEU A 202 9.35 45.88 -17.29
C LEU A 202 8.34 46.94 -17.78
N ARG A 203 7.24 47.18 -17.05
CA ARG A 203 6.26 48.22 -17.42
C ARG A 203 6.80 49.62 -17.14
N GLU A 204 7.41 49.80 -15.96
CA GLU A 204 8.06 51.06 -15.56
C GLU A 204 9.24 51.44 -16.47
N ALA A 205 9.88 50.46 -17.13
CA ALA A 205 10.96 50.69 -18.09
C ALA A 205 10.49 50.92 -19.55
N VAL A 206 9.17 50.90 -19.82
CA VAL A 206 8.57 51.05 -21.17
C VAL A 206 7.71 52.32 -21.28
N GLU A 207 7.37 52.98 -20.16
CA GLU A 207 6.85 54.36 -20.11
C GLU A 207 7.96 55.42 -20.16
#